data_AF-E3MXV0-F1
#
_entry.id   AF-E3MXV0-F1
#
_cell.length_a   1.000
_cell.length_b   1.000
_cell.length_c   1.000
_cell.angle_alpha   90.00
_cell.angle_beta   90.00
_cell.angle_gamma   90.00
#
_symmetry.space_group_name_H-M   'P 1'
#
loop_
_entity.id
_entity.type
_entity.pdbx_description
1 polymer ?
#
loop_
_entity_poly.entity_id
_entity_poly.type
_entity_poly.pdbx_seq_one_letter_code
_entity_poly.pdbx_strand_id
1 'polypeptide(L)'
;MEQQTEISLEKEFEKTMTMKQREGKEEQKKKETLPWKLCTICSEEYGEEGDRTPRNLDCGHTLCLGCCKMIVQLNKIQCPFCRVDTQLIGRTVSNLPKNYLALSM
;
A
#
# COMPACT_ATOMS: atom_id res chain seq x y z
N MET A 1 -19.00 -16.83 54.65
CA MET A 1 -19.06 -17.38 53.28
C MET A 1 -19.32 -16.31 52.22
N GLU A 2 -19.82 -15.12 52.57
CA GLU A 2 -20.20 -14.04 51.63
C GLU A 2 -19.02 -13.20 51.08
N GLN A 3 -17.88 -13.14 51.79
CA GLN A 3 -16.71 -12.37 51.33
C GLN A 3 -15.96 -13.05 50.17
N GLN A 4 -16.11 -14.36 49.99
CA GLN A 4 -15.42 -15.11 48.93
C GLN A 4 -16.08 -14.93 47.55
N THR A 5 -17.37 -14.63 47.52
CA THR A 5 -18.13 -14.38 46.29
C THR A 5 -17.86 -13.01 45.68
N GLU A 6 -17.66 -11.97 46.50
CA GLU A 6 -17.38 -10.61 46.04
C GLU A 6 -16.01 -10.50 45.36
N ILE A 7 -14.97 -11.08 45.98
CA ILE A 7 -13.60 -11.16 45.42
C ILE A 7 -13.61 -11.91 44.09
N SER A 8 -14.47 -12.92 43.93
CA SER A 8 -14.56 -13.67 42.68
C SER A 8 -15.19 -12.83 41.56
N LEU A 9 -16.22 -12.03 41.87
CA LEU A 9 -16.88 -11.15 40.91
C LEU A 9 -15.98 -10.00 40.44
N GLU A 10 -15.21 -9.40 41.35
CA GLU A 10 -14.22 -8.37 41.01
C GLU A 10 -13.12 -8.91 40.09
N LYS A 11 -12.61 -10.11 40.37
CA LYS A 11 -11.60 -10.77 39.53
C LYS A 11 -12.13 -11.12 38.14
N GLU A 12 -13.39 -11.54 38.02
CA GLU A 12 -14.02 -11.79 36.72
C GLU A 12 -14.26 -10.48 35.94
N PHE A 13 -14.59 -9.39 36.64
CA PHE A 13 -14.73 -8.07 36.04
C PHE A 13 -13.38 -7.52 35.51
N GLU A 14 -12.29 -7.70 36.26
CA GLU A 14 -10.93 -7.35 35.80
C GLU A 14 -10.46 -8.21 34.61
N LYS A 15 -10.74 -9.52 34.62
CA LYS A 15 -10.44 -10.42 33.50
C LYS A 15 -11.19 -10.03 32.23
N THR A 16 -12.48 -9.70 32.33
CA THR A 16 -13.28 -9.28 31.18
C THR A 16 -12.86 -7.89 30.65
N MET A 17 -12.48 -6.96 31.53
CA MET A 17 -11.89 -5.68 31.12
C MET A 17 -10.55 -5.85 30.39
N THR A 18 -9.69 -6.75 30.86
CA THR A 18 -8.37 -7.00 30.22
C THR A 18 -8.47 -7.74 28.89
N MET A 19 -9.46 -8.64 28.71
CA MET A 19 -9.72 -9.29 27.42
C MET A 19 -10.25 -8.31 26.36
N LYS A 20 -11.23 -7.45 26.73
CA LYS A 20 -11.75 -6.40 25.83
C LYS A 20 -10.69 -5.39 25.38
N GLN A 21 -9.72 -5.08 26.25
CA GLN A 21 -8.59 -4.19 25.91
C GLN A 21 -7.62 -4.80 24.89
N ARG A 22 -7.55 -6.13 24.77
CA ARG A 22 -6.71 -6.81 23.76
C ARG A 22 -7.38 -6.80 22.40
N GLU A 23 -8.68 -7.04 22.36
CA GLU A 23 -9.49 -7.03 21.12
C GLU A 23 -9.46 -5.65 20.44
N GLY A 24 -9.59 -4.55 21.20
CA GLY A 24 -9.50 -3.19 20.64
C GLY A 24 -8.12 -2.77 20.11
N LYS A 25 -7.03 -3.43 20.54
CA LYS A 25 -5.67 -3.17 20.05
C LYS A 25 -5.35 -3.90 18.75
N GLU A 26 -6.00 -5.05 18.50
CA GLU A 26 -5.78 -5.84 17.28
C GLU A 26 -6.50 -5.21 16.07
N GLU A 27 -7.66 -4.60 16.28
CA GLU A 27 -8.42 -3.89 15.24
C GLU A 27 -7.82 -2.54 14.81
N GLN A 28 -6.97 -1.94 15.65
CA GLN A 28 -6.22 -0.71 15.33
C GLN A 28 -4.88 -0.97 14.63
N LYS A 29 -4.56 -2.23 14.31
CA LYS A 29 -3.47 -2.56 13.39
C LYS A 29 -3.95 -2.57 11.93
N LYS A 30 -4.88 -1.69 11.56
CA LYS A 30 -5.05 -1.29 10.17
C LYS A 30 -3.75 -0.61 9.80
N LYS A 31 -2.85 -1.34 9.13
CA LYS A 31 -1.67 -0.76 8.48
C LYS A 31 -2.18 0.45 7.71
N GLU A 32 -1.88 1.65 8.18
CA GLU A 32 -2.10 2.85 7.39
C GLU A 32 -1.25 2.66 6.15
N THR A 33 -1.89 2.31 5.03
CA THR A 33 -1.21 2.18 3.75
C THR A 33 -0.75 3.58 3.39
N LEU A 34 0.56 3.76 3.44
CA LEU A 34 1.20 5.05 3.27
C LEU A 34 0.89 5.55 1.85
N PRO A 35 0.45 6.81 1.65
CA PRO A 35 -0.01 7.28 0.35
C PRO A 35 1.01 7.13 -0.78
N TRP A 36 2.31 7.19 -0.47
CA TRP A 36 3.39 7.02 -1.44
C TRP A 36 3.59 5.58 -1.93
N LYS A 37 2.97 4.59 -1.26
CA LYS A 37 2.98 3.19 -1.69
C LYS A 37 1.85 2.87 -2.66
N LEU A 38 0.95 3.80 -2.93
CA LEU A 38 -0.18 3.57 -3.81
C LEU A 38 0.08 4.14 -5.19
N CYS A 39 -0.33 3.40 -6.22
CA CYS A 39 -0.39 3.94 -7.56
C CYS A 39 -1.46 5.04 -7.63
N THR A 40 -1.09 6.23 -8.04
CA THR A 40 -2.00 7.39 -8.11
C THR A 40 -3.07 7.29 -9.21
N ILE A 41 -3.04 6.23 -10.03
CA ILE A 41 -4.05 5.94 -11.07
C ILE A 41 -5.05 4.88 -10.61
N CYS A 42 -4.57 3.71 -10.18
CA CYS A 42 -5.46 2.61 -9.77
C CYS A 42 -5.68 2.50 -8.25
N SER A 43 -4.99 3.32 -7.44
CA SER A 43 -5.02 3.31 -5.97
C SER A 43 -4.59 1.98 -5.31
N GLU A 44 -3.96 1.08 -6.07
CA GLU A 44 -3.42 -0.19 -5.57
C GLU A 44 -2.01 -0.01 -5.00
N GLU A 45 -1.68 -0.80 -3.98
CA GLU A 45 -0.34 -0.83 -3.39
C GLU A 45 0.69 -1.36 -4.39
N TYR A 46 1.85 -0.71 -4.45
CA TYR A 46 2.97 -1.16 -5.24
C TYR A 46 3.51 -2.49 -4.71
N GLY A 47 3.97 -3.34 -5.63
CA GLY A 47 4.54 -4.65 -5.34
C GLY A 47 5.90 -4.82 -6.01
N GLU A 48 6.68 -5.77 -5.55
CA GLU A 48 8.04 -6.01 -6.08
C GLU A 48 8.03 -6.57 -7.51
N GLU A 49 6.94 -7.25 -7.87
CA GLU A 49 6.77 -8.02 -9.10
C GLU A 49 5.43 -7.77 -9.81
N GLY A 50 5.35 -8.22 -11.06
CA GLY A 50 4.13 -8.17 -11.87
C GLY A 50 3.62 -6.76 -12.14
N ASP A 51 2.30 -6.63 -12.34
CA ASP A 51 1.66 -5.38 -12.72
C ASP A 51 1.65 -4.33 -11.60
N ARG A 52 1.89 -4.73 -10.35
CA ARG A 52 2.03 -3.82 -9.22
C ARG A 52 3.43 -3.20 -9.12
N THR A 53 4.38 -3.60 -9.97
CA THR A 53 5.74 -3.03 -9.96
C THR A 53 5.71 -1.53 -10.24
N PRO A 54 6.24 -0.65 -9.38
CA PRO A 54 6.32 0.79 -9.63
C PRO A 54 7.38 1.10 -10.68
N ARG A 55 7.00 1.85 -11.72
CA ARG A 55 7.84 2.24 -12.85
C ARG A 55 7.93 3.75 -12.96
N ASN A 56 9.16 4.26 -13.10
CA ASN A 56 9.42 5.67 -13.32
C ASN A 56 9.30 6.01 -14.80
N LEU A 57 8.53 7.05 -15.07
CA LEU A 57 8.51 7.75 -16.35
C LEU A 57 9.74 8.67 -16.47
N ASP A 58 10.05 9.16 -17.66
CA ASP A 58 11.23 10.02 -17.91
C ASP A 58 11.13 11.37 -17.15
N CYS A 59 9.91 11.77 -16.75
CA CYS A 59 9.66 12.94 -15.91
C CYS A 59 9.83 12.70 -14.39
N GLY A 60 10.07 11.46 -13.97
CA GLY A 60 10.20 11.08 -12.55
C GLY A 60 8.90 10.66 -11.86
N HIS A 61 7.73 10.85 -12.47
CA HIS A 61 6.47 10.31 -11.92
C HIS A 61 6.46 8.78 -11.96
N THR A 62 5.89 8.17 -10.92
CA THR A 62 5.81 6.73 -10.77
C THR A 62 4.38 6.24 -11.02
N LEU A 63 4.25 5.16 -11.79
CA LEU A 63 2.99 4.44 -12.04
C LEU A 63 3.24 2.94 -11.90
N CYS A 64 2.22 2.14 -11.56
CA CYS A 64 2.40 0.69 -11.58
C CYS A 64 2.51 0.19 -13.03
N LEU A 65 3.20 -0.93 -13.23
CA LEU A 65 3.41 -1.53 -14.56
C LEU A 65 2.08 -1.76 -15.29
N GLY A 66 1.03 -2.19 -14.59
CA GLY A 66 -0.31 -2.38 -15.16
C GLY A 66 -0.89 -1.07 -15.73
N CYS A 67 -0.82 0.02 -14.97
CA CYS A 67 -1.26 1.34 -15.45
C CYS A 67 -0.41 1.82 -16.63
N CYS A 68 0.91 1.61 -16.60
CA CYS A 68 1.76 1.96 -17.73
C CYS A 68 1.39 1.20 -19.00
N LYS A 69 1.06 -0.10 -18.89
CA LYS A 69 0.59 -0.92 -20.02
C LYS A 69 -0.76 -0.45 -20.57
N MET A 70 -1.61 0.15 -19.73
CA MET A 70 -2.92 0.66 -20.14
C MET A 70 -2.83 1.96 -20.94
N ILE A 71 -1.87 2.84 -20.59
CA ILE A 71 -1.77 4.18 -21.18
C ILE A 71 -0.70 4.30 -22.27
N VAL A 72 0.10 3.25 -22.51
CA VAL A 72 1.08 3.23 -23.58
C VAL A 72 0.38 3.33 -24.94
N GLN A 73 0.91 4.19 -25.80
CA GLN A 73 0.42 4.36 -27.16
C GLN A 73 1.60 4.37 -28.12
N LEU A 74 1.53 3.51 -29.15
CA LEU A 74 2.61 3.28 -30.09
C LEU A 74 3.91 2.90 -29.34
N ASN A 75 4.84 3.84 -29.24
CA ASN A 75 6.14 3.66 -28.58
C ASN A 75 6.39 4.74 -27.51
N LYS A 76 5.34 5.28 -26.90
CA LYS A 76 5.47 6.29 -25.85
C LYS A 76 4.40 6.18 -24.78
N ILE A 77 4.71 6.75 -23.62
CA ILE A 77 3.75 7.02 -22.55
C ILE A 77 3.76 8.52 -22.30
N GLN A 78 2.62 9.17 -22.48
CA GLN A 78 2.46 10.55 -22.02
C GLN A 78 2.11 10.54 -20.53
N CYS A 79 2.90 11.23 -19.71
CA CYS A 79 2.62 11.31 -18.27
C CYS A 79 1.25 11.96 -18.01
N PRO A 80 0.34 11.33 -17.23
CA PRO A 80 -0.97 11.90 -16.96
C PRO A 80 -0.93 13.15 -16.07
N PHE A 81 0.18 13.39 -15.35
CA PHE A 81 0.30 14.50 -14.40
C PHE A 81 0.95 15.73 -15.02
N CYS A 82 2.04 15.56 -15.78
CA CYS A 82 2.84 16.66 -16.32
C CYS A 82 2.92 16.68 -17.87
N ARG A 83 2.27 15.73 -18.54
CA ARG A 83 2.20 15.61 -20.01
C ARG A 83 3.54 15.42 -20.74
N VAL A 84 4.63 15.21 -20.00
CA VAL A 84 5.94 14.85 -20.55
C VAL A 84 5.90 13.43 -21.11
N ASP A 85 6.39 13.28 -22.34
CA ASP A 85 6.46 12.00 -23.04
C ASP A 85 7.66 11.17 -22.55
N THR A 86 7.40 9.91 -22.23
CA THR A 86 8.40 8.87 -21.98
C THR A 86 8.54 8.01 -23.22
N GLN A 87 9.72 8.04 -23.84
CA GLN A 87 9.96 7.31 -25.09
C GLN A 87 10.36 5.87 -24.81
N LEU A 88 9.81 4.94 -25.61
CA LEU A 88 10.05 3.50 -25.52
C LEU A 88 10.85 2.97 -26.73
N ILE A 89 11.66 3.82 -27.35
CA ILE A 89 12.50 3.41 -28.49
C ILE A 89 13.54 2.40 -28.00
N GLY A 90 13.48 1.16 -28.49
CA GLY A 90 14.41 0.09 -28.10
C GLY A 90 14.15 -0.52 -26.72
N ARG A 91 13.01 -0.20 -26.06
CA ARG A 91 12.64 -0.77 -24.77
C ARG A 91 11.13 -0.97 -24.67
N THR A 92 10.67 -1.85 -23.80
CA THR A 92 9.23 -2.00 -23.49
C THR A 92 8.89 -1.30 -22.17
N VAL A 93 7.59 -1.18 -21.88
CA VAL A 93 7.10 -0.68 -20.59
C VAL A 93 7.71 -1.45 -19.40
N SER A 94 7.91 -2.76 -19.56
CA SER A 94 8.51 -3.63 -18.54
C SER A 94 9.98 -3.31 -18.25
N ASN A 95 10.66 -2.61 -19.18
CA ASN A 95 12.06 -2.19 -19.04
C ASN A 95 12.20 -0.79 -18.43
N LEU A 96 11.11 -0.09 -18.11
CA LEU A 96 11.18 1.19 -17.41
C LEU A 96 11.83 1.00 -16.02
N PRO A 97 12.61 1.97 -15.52
CA PRO A 97 13.27 1.85 -14.22
C PRO A 97 12.26 1.56 -13.09
N LYS A 98 12.58 0.61 -12.22
CA LYS A 98 11.77 0.34 -11.01
C LYS A 98 12.00 1.44 -9.98
N ASN A 99 10.94 1.91 -9.31
CA ASN A 99 11.07 2.79 -8.15
C ASN A 99 11.12 1.96 -6.86
N TYR A 100 12.32 1.64 -6.38
CA TYR A 100 12.50 0.88 -5.15
C TYR A 100 12.08 1.65 -3.89
N LEU A 101 12.08 2.99 -3.92
CA LEU A 101 11.66 3.80 -2.78
C LEU A 101 10.16 3.68 -2.51
N ALA A 102 9.37 3.43 -3.56
CA ALA A 102 7.93 3.19 -3.44
C ALA A 102 7.60 1.79 -2.86
N LEU A 103 8.59 0.90 -2.79
CA LEU A 103 8.48 -0.44 -2.19
C LEU A 103 8.98 -0.44 -0.74
N SER A 104 9.95 0.41 -0.40
CA SER A 104 10.54 0.48 0.93
C SER A 104 9.64 1.20 1.96
N MET A 105 9.98 1.02 3.24
CA MET A 105 9.23 1.48 4.42
C MET A 105 8.96 2.99 4.43
#